data_AF-A0A355DW33-F1
#
_entry.id   AF-A0A355DW33-F1
#
_cell.length_a   1.000
_cell.length_b   1.000
_cell.length_c   1.000
_cell.angle_alpha   90.00
_cell.angle_beta   90.00
_cell.angle_gamma   90.00
#
_symmetry.space_group_name_H-M   'P 1'
#
loop_
_entity.id
_entity.type
_entity.pdbx_description
1 polymer ?
#
loop_
_entity_poly.entity_id
_entity_poly.type
_entity_poly.pdbx_seq_one_letter_code
_entity_poly.pdbx_strand_id
1 'polypeptide(L)'
;LWSDLNYLERYYEPLQSTYLTLRGNSDLSLFVSKSLYVRQIQSPTHLCYTCSPTEESLALIQRLAHEMLERWFKWVDDAEPVPETMQPILAQRDRCMRRISAERDPGNQMAAQLFGAELTNTLVRGLWGGDRFVQ
;
A
#
# COMPACT_ATOMS: atom_id res chain seq x y z
N LEU A 1 -0.74 -11.57 -10.01
CA LEU A 1 -1.56 -10.85 -11.01
C LEU A 1 -1.49 -11.55 -12.35
N TRP A 2 -0.33 -11.61 -13.03
CA TRP A 2 -0.23 -12.30 -14.33
C TRP A 2 -0.50 -13.81 -14.29
N SER A 3 -0.31 -14.46 -13.14
CA SER A 3 -0.59 -15.88 -12.93
C SER A 3 -2.02 -16.16 -12.43
N ASP A 4 -2.81 -15.12 -12.15
CA ASP A 4 -4.15 -15.23 -11.57
C ASP A 4 -4.98 -14.00 -11.97
N LEU A 5 -5.64 -14.11 -13.12
CA LEU A 5 -6.47 -13.05 -13.68
C LEU A 5 -7.74 -12.84 -12.86
N ASN A 6 -8.32 -13.90 -12.29
CA ASN A 6 -9.52 -13.80 -11.45
C ASN A 6 -9.26 -12.90 -10.23
N TYR A 7 -8.07 -12.97 -9.63
CA TYR A 7 -7.69 -12.05 -8.55
C TYR A 7 -7.62 -10.58 -9.03
N LEU A 8 -7.11 -10.34 -10.25
CA LEU A 8 -7.07 -9.01 -10.84
C LEU A 8 -8.49 -8.45 -11.03
N GLU A 9 -9.36 -9.24 -11.63
CA GLU A 9 -10.74 -8.87 -11.95
C GLU A 9 -11.58 -8.67 -10.69
N ARG A 10 -11.42 -9.51 -9.66
CA ARG A 10 -12.17 -9.40 -8.41
C ARG A 10 -11.79 -8.16 -7.60
N TYR A 11 -10.50 -7.86 -7.49
CA TYR A 11 -10.00 -6.87 -6.52
C TYR A 11 -9.56 -5.54 -7.12
N TYR A 12 -9.24 -5.46 -8.41
CA TYR A 12 -8.71 -4.23 -9.01
C TYR A 12 -9.57 -3.67 -10.15
N GLU A 13 -10.21 -4.50 -10.96
CA GLU A 13 -11.11 -4.02 -12.03
C GLU A 13 -12.21 -3.06 -11.53
N PRO A 14 -12.85 -3.29 -10.37
CA PRO A 14 -13.88 -2.37 -9.87
C PRO A 14 -13.36 -0.96 -9.56
N LEU A 15 -12.04 -0.76 -9.44
CA LEU A 15 -11.41 0.54 -9.19
C LEU A 15 -10.98 1.26 -10.48
N GLN A 16 -11.10 0.62 -11.64
CA GLN A 16 -10.60 1.14 -12.91
C GLN A 16 -11.25 2.49 -13.27
N SER A 17 -12.55 2.65 -13.07
CA SER A 17 -13.27 3.89 -13.37
C SER A 17 -12.76 5.07 -12.51
N THR A 18 -12.59 4.86 -11.20
CA THR A 18 -11.97 5.84 -10.30
C THR A 18 -10.55 6.16 -10.72
N TYR A 19 -9.75 5.15 -11.06
CA TYR A 19 -8.39 5.35 -11.54
C TYR A 19 -8.37 6.25 -12.79
N LEU A 20 -9.14 5.92 -13.84
CA LEU A 20 -9.18 6.69 -15.07
C LEU A 20 -9.69 8.12 -14.86
N THR A 21 -10.69 8.30 -13.98
CA THR A 21 -11.24 9.62 -13.63
C THR A 21 -10.16 10.50 -13.00
N LEU A 22 -9.41 9.97 -12.02
CA LEU A 22 -8.36 10.73 -11.36
C LEU A 22 -7.14 10.95 -12.26
N ARG A 23 -6.85 10.03 -13.19
CA ARG A 23 -5.81 10.22 -14.22
C ARG A 23 -6.13 11.37 -15.16
N GLY A 24 -7.42 11.63 -15.42
CA GLY A 24 -7.88 12.74 -16.27
C GLY A 24 -8.07 14.07 -15.54
N ASN A 25 -7.90 14.10 -14.22
CA ASN A 25 -8.07 15.33 -13.44
C ASN A 25 -6.83 16.23 -13.58
N SER A 26 -7.02 17.43 -14.13
CA SER A 26 -5.95 18.42 -14.34
C SER A 26 -5.33 18.97 -13.05
N ASP A 27 -6.05 18.89 -11.93
CA ASP A 27 -5.58 19.38 -10.63
C ASP A 27 -4.66 18.38 -9.92
N LEU A 28 -4.56 17.16 -10.47
CA LEU A 28 -3.72 16.08 -9.96
C LEU A 28 -2.52 15.84 -10.89
N SER A 29 -1.32 15.92 -10.34
CA SER A 29 -0.10 15.50 -11.04
C SER A 29 0.28 14.08 -10.63
N LEU A 30 0.55 13.19 -11.60
CA LEU A 30 0.98 11.82 -11.30
C LEU A 30 2.28 11.82 -10.50
N PHE A 31 2.27 11.12 -9.37
CA PHE A 31 3.48 10.85 -8.62
C PHE A 31 4.08 9.52 -9.05
N VAL A 32 5.27 9.56 -9.67
CA VAL A 32 6.07 8.37 -9.97
C VAL A 32 7.24 8.31 -9.01
N SER A 33 7.26 7.30 -8.13
CA SER A 33 8.34 7.14 -7.16
C SER A 33 9.69 6.94 -7.84
N LYS A 34 10.73 7.60 -7.30
CA LYS A 34 12.13 7.37 -7.71
C LYS A 34 12.62 5.97 -7.32
N SER A 35 12.02 5.37 -6.28
CA SER A 35 12.34 4.00 -5.85
C SER A 35 11.67 2.98 -6.77
N LEU A 36 12.48 2.12 -7.40
CA LEU A 36 11.99 1.02 -8.23
C LEU A 36 11.11 0.04 -7.45
N TYR A 37 11.50 -0.26 -6.21
CA TYR A 37 10.73 -1.18 -5.36
C TYR A 37 9.34 -0.63 -5.05
N VAL A 38 9.23 0.67 -4.72
CA VAL A 38 7.93 1.29 -4.45
C VAL A 38 7.01 1.19 -5.66
N ARG A 39 7.55 1.38 -6.87
CA ARG A 39 6.78 1.17 -8.11
C ARG A 39 6.33 -0.28 -8.30
N GLN A 40 7.15 -1.24 -7.88
CA GLN A 40 6.86 -2.67 -8.06
C GLN A 40 5.74 -3.18 -7.14
N ILE A 41 5.55 -2.60 -5.95
CA ILE A 41 4.54 -3.05 -4.98
C ILE A 41 3.19 -2.37 -5.14
N GLN A 42 3.11 -1.33 -5.96
CA GLN A 42 1.87 -0.62 -6.24
C GLN A 42 0.93 -1.49 -7.09
N SER A 43 -0.36 -1.46 -6.76
CA SER A 43 -1.37 -2.13 -7.57
C SER A 43 -1.53 -1.45 -8.94
N PRO A 44 -2.08 -2.14 -9.95
CA PRO A 44 -2.39 -1.52 -11.25
C PRO A 44 -3.32 -0.31 -11.15
N THR A 45 -4.16 -0.23 -10.12
CA THR A 45 -5.11 0.85 -9.87
C THR A 45 -4.72 1.77 -8.70
N HIS A 46 -3.42 1.88 -8.40
CA HIS A 46 -2.91 2.78 -7.36
C HIS A 46 -3.36 4.25 -7.57
N LEU A 47 -3.47 5.02 -6.48
CA LEU A 47 -3.80 6.45 -6.52
C LEU A 47 -2.61 7.26 -6.00
N CYS A 48 -1.56 7.39 -6.82
CA CYS A 48 -0.34 8.12 -6.44
C CYS A 48 -0.27 9.47 -7.17
N TYR A 49 -0.62 10.55 -6.48
CA TYR A 49 -0.65 11.90 -7.05
C TYR A 49 -0.04 12.92 -6.09
N THR A 50 0.35 14.06 -6.65
CA THR A 50 0.62 15.31 -5.93
C THR A 50 -0.36 16.37 -6.40
N CYS A 51 -0.82 17.23 -5.52
CA CYS A 51 -1.69 18.36 -5.83
C CYS A 51 -1.44 19.52 -4.86
N SER A 52 -1.95 20.71 -5.20
CA SER A 52 -1.99 21.83 -4.27
C SER A 52 -2.94 21.53 -3.11
N PRO A 53 -2.65 21.98 -1.87
CA PRO A 53 -3.51 21.72 -0.71
C PRO A 53 -4.66 22.76 -0.63
N THR A 54 -5.66 22.61 -1.48
CA THR A 54 -6.89 23.43 -1.46
C THR A 54 -8.00 22.70 -0.70
N GLU A 55 -9.09 23.40 -0.37
CA GLU A 55 -10.24 22.75 0.28
C GLU A 55 -10.81 21.63 -0.58
N GLU A 56 -10.87 21.83 -1.90
CA GLU A 56 -11.37 20.85 -2.86
C GLU A 56 -10.47 19.61 -2.94
N SER A 57 -9.15 19.79 -2.97
CA SER A 57 -8.22 18.66 -3.03
C SER A 57 -8.19 17.87 -1.72
N LEU A 58 -8.28 18.56 -0.57
CA LEU A 58 -8.38 17.92 0.74
C LEU A 58 -9.70 17.14 0.88
N ALA A 59 -10.82 17.72 0.46
CA ALA A 59 -12.12 17.04 0.47
C ALA A 59 -12.12 15.81 -0.46
N LEU A 60 -11.49 15.91 -1.64
CA LEU A 60 -11.30 14.79 -2.55
C LEU A 60 -10.49 13.66 -1.91
N ILE A 61 -9.33 13.98 -1.31
CA ILE A 61 -8.46 13.01 -0.64
C ILE A 61 -9.21 12.33 0.51
N GLN A 62 -9.92 13.09 1.34
CA GLN A 62 -10.68 12.55 2.46
C GLN A 62 -11.75 11.55 2.00
N ARG A 63 -12.56 11.94 1.01
CA ARG A 63 -13.60 11.06 0.44
C ARG A 63 -12.99 9.78 -0.12
N LEU A 64 -11.93 9.88 -0.94
CA LEU A 64 -11.29 8.71 -1.53
C LEU A 64 -10.68 7.79 -0.46
N ALA A 65 -10.05 8.35 0.57
CA ALA A 65 -9.49 7.56 1.67
C ALA A 65 -10.57 6.75 2.41
N HIS A 66 -11.73 7.36 2.68
CA HIS A 66 -12.87 6.67 3.29
C HIS A 66 -13.41 5.57 2.37
N GLU A 67 -13.66 5.86 1.09
CA GLU A 67 -14.14 4.87 0.13
C GLU A 67 -13.17 3.68 -0.03
N MET A 68 -11.86 3.94 0.01
CA MET A 68 -10.84 2.88 -0.05
C MET A 68 -10.85 2.02 1.21
N LEU A 69 -10.97 2.64 2.38
CA LEU A 69 -11.00 1.93 3.67
C LEU A 69 -12.28 1.10 3.84
N GLU A 70 -13.45 1.66 3.51
CA GLU A 70 -14.73 0.95 3.53
C GLU A 70 -14.70 -0.28 2.62
N ARG A 71 -14.14 -0.14 1.41
CA ARG A 71 -13.97 -1.26 0.48
C ARG A 71 -13.02 -2.32 1.04
N TRP A 72 -11.93 -1.90 1.68
CA TRP A 72 -11.00 -2.83 2.33
C TRP A 72 -11.68 -3.61 3.45
N PHE A 73 -12.48 -2.96 4.30
CA PHE A 73 -13.26 -3.66 5.33
C PHE A 73 -14.23 -4.66 4.71
N LYS A 74 -14.95 -4.28 3.65
CA LYS A 74 -15.81 -5.22 2.93
C LYS A 74 -15.06 -6.44 2.40
N TRP A 75 -13.84 -6.27 1.89
CA TRP A 75 -13.02 -7.40 1.46
C TRP A 75 -12.58 -8.30 2.60
N VAL A 76 -12.37 -7.74 3.80
CA VAL A 76 -12.07 -8.53 5.01
C VAL A 76 -13.32 -9.31 5.45
N ASP A 77 -14.49 -8.67 5.46
CA ASP A 77 -15.76 -9.29 5.84
C ASP A 77 -16.17 -10.41 4.88
N ASP A 78 -15.97 -10.21 3.59
CA ASP A 78 -16.30 -11.17 2.53
C ASP A 78 -15.17 -12.20 2.28
N ALA A 79 -14.09 -12.19 3.07
CA ALA A 79 -12.93 -13.05 2.83
C ALA A 79 -13.26 -14.54 3.09
N GLU A 80 -12.92 -15.39 2.13
CA GLU A 80 -13.04 -16.84 2.27
C GLU A 80 -11.82 -17.42 3.00
N PRO A 81 -11.98 -18.49 3.81
CA PRO A 81 -10.86 -19.15 4.46
C PRO A 81 -9.79 -19.62 3.45
N VAL A 82 -8.53 -19.30 3.75
CA VAL A 82 -7.40 -19.74 2.92
C VAL A 82 -7.13 -21.23 3.18
N PRO A 83 -7.01 -22.07 2.12
CA PRO A 83 -6.60 -23.46 2.27
C PRO A 83 -5.30 -23.60 3.05
N GLU A 84 -5.21 -24.58 3.97
CA GLU A 84 -4.04 -24.76 4.86
C GLU A 84 -2.70 -24.82 4.10
N THR A 85 -2.70 -25.41 2.91
CA THR A 85 -1.52 -25.51 2.04
C THR A 85 -1.04 -24.16 1.50
N MET A 86 -1.92 -23.17 1.38
CA MET A 86 -1.62 -21.83 0.89
C MET A 86 -1.21 -20.86 2.01
N GLN A 87 -1.64 -21.12 3.24
CA GLN A 87 -1.33 -20.27 4.40
C GLN A 87 0.18 -20.00 4.59
N PRO A 88 1.09 -21.00 4.60
CA PRO A 88 2.51 -20.72 4.78
C PRO A 88 3.11 -19.93 3.61
N ILE A 89 2.59 -20.11 2.39
CA ILE A 89 3.03 -19.39 1.19
C ILE A 89 2.67 -17.90 1.30
N LEU A 90 1.41 -17.60 1.66
CA LEU A 90 0.94 -16.23 1.87
C LEU A 90 1.66 -15.57 3.05
N ALA A 91 1.80 -16.27 4.18
CA ALA A 91 2.50 -15.75 5.35
C ALA A 91 3.96 -15.39 5.04
N GLN A 92 4.66 -16.23 4.27
CA GLN A 92 6.03 -15.98 3.85
C GLN A 92 6.12 -14.79 2.89
N ARG A 93 5.21 -14.71 1.90
CA ARG A 93 5.11 -13.56 0.99
C ARG A 93 4.88 -12.27 1.79
N ASP A 94 3.93 -12.26 2.71
CA ASP A 94 3.56 -11.08 3.50
C ASP A 94 4.67 -10.65 4.45
N ARG A 95 5.39 -11.60 5.05
CA ARG A 95 6.60 -11.30 5.85
C ARG A 95 7.67 -10.66 4.98
N CYS A 96 7.92 -11.21 3.80
CA CYS A 96 8.91 -10.67 2.86
C CYS A 96 8.55 -9.25 2.43
N MET A 97 7.30 -9.01 2.01
CA MET A 97 6.82 -7.69 1.60
C MET A 97 6.93 -6.68 2.74
N ARG A 98 6.47 -7.01 3.96
CA ARG A 98 6.57 -6.13 5.13
C ARG A 98 8.01 -5.73 5.42
N ARG A 99 8.93 -6.69 5.42
CA ARG A 99 10.36 -6.43 5.68
C ARG A 99 10.96 -5.52 4.63
N ILE A 100 10.77 -5.83 3.34
CA ILE A 100 11.33 -5.01 2.26
C ILE A 100 10.73 -3.58 2.30
N SER A 101 9.42 -3.44 2.54
CA SER A 101 8.78 -2.13 2.66
C SER A 101 9.35 -1.33 3.83
N ALA A 102 9.44 -1.91 5.02
CA ALA A 102 9.92 -1.20 6.20
C ALA A 102 11.41 -0.84 6.09
N GLU A 103 12.27 -1.75 5.64
CA GLU A 103 13.71 -1.50 5.54
C GLU A 103 14.07 -0.48 4.44
N ARG A 104 13.30 -0.45 3.34
CA ARG A 104 13.60 0.36 2.15
C ARG A 104 12.72 1.59 1.99
N ASP A 105 11.92 1.93 2.99
CA ASP A 105 11.08 3.12 2.96
C ASP A 105 11.95 4.38 2.75
N PRO A 106 11.71 5.19 1.69
CA PRO A 106 12.42 6.45 1.50
C PRO A 106 12.31 7.41 2.71
N GLY A 107 11.24 7.31 3.50
CA GLY A 107 11.02 8.07 4.72
C GLY A 107 12.00 7.74 5.85
N ASN A 108 12.70 6.62 5.80
CA ASN A 108 13.66 6.23 6.85
C ASN A 108 14.82 7.23 6.98
N GLN A 109 15.23 7.88 5.89
CA GLN A 109 16.26 8.91 5.95
C GLN A 109 15.80 10.12 6.78
N MET A 110 14.53 10.52 6.61
CA MET A 110 13.93 11.61 7.38
C MET A 110 13.72 11.21 8.85
N ALA A 111 13.29 9.98 9.11
CA ALA A 111 13.16 9.46 10.47
C ALA A 111 14.52 9.47 11.21
N ALA A 112 15.61 9.04 10.55
CA ALA A 112 16.95 9.05 11.15
C ALA A 112 17.44 10.47 11.48
N GLN A 113 17.08 11.46 10.66
CA GLN A 113 17.39 12.87 10.91
C GLN A 113 16.60 13.45 12.09
N LEU A 114 15.34 13.04 12.25
CA LEU A 114 14.45 13.55 13.31
C LEU A 114 14.64 12.84 14.66
N PHE A 115 14.88 11.54 14.64
CA PHE A 115 14.81 10.67 15.83
C PHE A 115 16.14 9.99 16.16
N GLY A 116 17.15 10.12 15.31
CA GLY A 116 18.40 9.39 15.41
C GLY A 116 18.31 7.97 14.85
N ALA A 117 19.48 7.40 14.53
CA ALA A 117 19.59 6.10 13.85
C ALA A 117 19.09 4.93 14.72
N GLU A 118 19.34 4.96 16.03
CA GLU A 118 18.97 3.88 16.94
C GLU A 118 17.45 3.70 17.03
N LEU A 119 16.72 4.77 17.36
CA LEU A 119 15.26 4.73 17.45
C LEU A 119 14.63 4.40 16.09
N THR A 120 15.16 4.95 15.00
CA THR A 120 14.71 4.62 13.65
C THR A 120 14.85 3.13 13.36
N ASN A 121 15.99 2.51 13.68
CA ASN A 121 16.20 1.08 13.49
C ASN A 121 15.21 0.23 14.30
N THR A 122 14.94 0.62 15.56
CA THR A 122 13.94 -0.05 16.41
C THR A 122 12.54 0.04 15.79
N LEU A 123 12.13 1.23 15.31
CA LEU A 123 10.83 1.42 14.66
C LEU A 123 10.70 0.59 13.38
N VAL A 124 11.73 0.63 12.52
CA VAL A 124 11.77 -0.15 11.28
C VAL A 124 11.62 -1.65 11.57
N ARG A 125 12.36 -2.19 12.55
CA ARG A 125 12.24 -3.59 12.96
C ARG A 125 10.85 -3.92 13.49
N GLY A 126 10.27 -3.04 14.29
CA GLY A 126 8.91 -3.19 14.82
C GLY A 126 7.84 -3.29 13.72
N LEU A 127 7.92 -2.44 12.69
CA LEU A 127 6.94 -2.37 11.60
C LEU A 127 6.76 -3.68 10.85
N TRP A 128 7.84 -4.42 10.60
CA TRP A 128 7.76 -5.71 9.89
C TRP A 128 7.70 -6.92 10.82
N GLY A 129 7.77 -6.71 12.13
CA GLY A 129 7.75 -7.77 13.14
C GLY A 129 9.07 -8.52 13.27
N GLY A 130 10.20 -7.84 13.08
CA GLY A 130 11.53 -8.43 13.22
C GLY A 130 11.86 -8.96 14.61
N ASP A 131 11.12 -8.49 15.61
CA ASP A 131 11.26 -8.88 17.01
C ASP A 131 10.04 -9.69 17.51
N ARG A 132 9.13 -10.10 16.60
CA ARG A 132 8.05 -11.02 16.96
C ARG A 132 8.62 -12.43 17.10
N PHE A 133 8.79 -12.88 18.34
CA PHE A 133 8.96 -14.30 18.61
C PHE A 133 7.64 -15.00 18.27
N VAL A 134 7.67 -15.84 17.25
CA VAL A 134 6.57 -16.78 17.00
C VAL A 134 6.70 -17.85 18.07
N GLN A 135 5.83 -17.82 19.08
CA GLN A 135 5.62 -18.95 19.99
C GLN A 135 4.84 -20.03 19.28
#